data_AF-A0A929W310-F1
#
_entry.id   AF-A0A929W310-F1
#
_cell.length_a   1.000
_cell.length_b   1.000
_cell.length_c   1.000
_cell.angle_alpha   90.00
_cell.angle_beta   90.00
_cell.angle_gamma   90.00
#
_symmetry.space_group_name_H-M   'P 1'
#
loop_
_entity.id
_entity.type
_entity.pdbx_description
1 polymer ?
#
loop_
_entity_poly.entity_id
_entity_poly.type
_entity_poly.pdbx_seq_one_letter_code
_entity_poly.pdbx_strand_id
1 'polypeptide(L)'
;MSESIGLKTIYELLGLNFFIPSYQRGYRWTEQQVRDLLQDILDFTTKDKEKGEFYCLQPIVIKCCEEETIKQHNLSSNLDDNIWYEVIDGQQRLTTIHIILS
;
A
#
# COMPACT_ATOMS: atom_id res chain seq x y z
N MET A 1 -9.58 5.29 18.34
CA MET A 1 -9.15 4.91 16.98
C MET A 1 -9.92 3.65 16.63
N SER A 2 -10.77 3.68 15.61
CA SER A 2 -11.49 2.48 15.18
C SER A 2 -10.54 1.62 14.33
N GLU A 3 -10.15 0.45 14.82
CA GLU A 3 -9.46 -0.57 14.03
C GLU A 3 -10.45 -1.15 13.02
N SER A 4 -10.51 -0.56 11.83
CA SER A 4 -11.34 -1.06 10.73
C SER A 4 -10.44 -1.71 9.68
N ILE A 5 -10.59 -3.01 9.47
CA ILE A 5 -10.03 -3.69 8.30
C ILE A 5 -10.93 -3.36 7.12
N GLY A 6 -10.44 -2.53 6.20
CA GLY A 6 -11.09 -2.22 4.93
C GLY A 6 -10.48 -3.04 3.79
N LEU A 7 -11.32 -3.69 2.99
CA LEU A 7 -10.87 -4.30 1.74
C LEU A 7 -10.78 -3.21 0.67
N LYS A 8 -9.61 -3.08 0.06
CA LYS A 8 -9.33 -2.18 -1.05
C LYS A 8 -8.68 -2.96 -2.17
N THR A 9 -9.10 -2.71 -3.40
CA THR A 9 -8.39 -3.17 -4.59
C THR A 9 -7.06 -2.44 -4.71
N ILE A 10 -6.09 -3.04 -5.38
CA ILE A 10 -4.79 -2.41 -5.64
C ILE A 10 -4.97 -1.09 -6.41
N TYR A 11 -5.93 -1.04 -7.33
CA TYR A 11 -6.21 0.16 -8.12
C TYR A 11 -6.71 1.32 -7.25
N GLU A 12 -7.54 1.05 -6.24
CA GLU A 12 -7.99 2.10 -5.30
C GLU A 12 -6.84 2.73 -4.53
N LEU A 13 -5.72 2.02 -4.32
CA LEU A 13 -4.54 2.58 -3.63
C LEU A 13 -3.88 3.71 -4.42
N LEU A 14 -4.00 3.73 -5.75
CA LEU A 14 -3.44 4.79 -6.60
C LEU A 14 -4.13 6.14 -6.41
N GLY A 15 -5.35 6.14 -5.87
CA GLY A 15 -6.11 7.34 -5.56
C GLY A 15 -5.85 7.91 -4.16
N LEU A 16 -5.02 7.26 -3.34
CA LEU A 16 -4.76 7.64 -1.95
C LEU A 16 -3.34 8.20 -1.79
N ASN A 17 -3.12 9.00 -0.75
CA ASN A 17 -1.80 9.54 -0.44
C ASN A 17 -1.15 8.83 0.75
N PHE A 18 0.05 8.30 0.54
CA PHE A 18 0.81 7.60 1.58
C PHE A 18 2.09 8.34 1.94
N PHE A 19 2.35 8.44 3.24
CA PHE A 19 3.56 9.01 3.80
C PHE A 19 4.38 7.93 4.50
N ILE A 20 5.67 7.81 4.13
CA ILE A 20 6.61 6.89 4.78
C ILE A 20 7.57 7.74 5.64
N PRO A 21 7.49 7.64 6.98
CA PRO A 21 8.36 8.40 7.87
C PRO A 21 9.83 8.01 7.74
N SER A 22 10.72 8.97 8.04
CA SER A 22 12.18 8.77 7.96
C SER A 22 12.73 7.73 8.93
N TYR A 23 12.00 7.40 10.00
CA TYR A 23 12.40 6.35 10.94
C TYR A 23 12.22 4.93 10.36
N GLN A 24 11.48 4.77 9.25
CA GLN A 24 11.38 3.50 8.57
C GLN A 24 12.65 3.17 7.80
N ARG A 25 12.98 1.88 7.73
CA ARG A 25 14.11 1.42 6.92
C ARG A 25 13.83 1.69 5.43
N GLY A 26 14.87 2.04 4.68
CA GLY A 26 14.78 2.19 3.24
C GLY A 26 14.33 0.90 2.52
N TYR A 27 14.09 1.01 1.22
CA TYR A 27 13.72 -0.15 0.41
C TYR A 27 14.83 -1.22 0.43
N ARG A 28 14.46 -2.45 0.79
CA ARG A 28 15.38 -3.60 0.95
C ARG A 28 14.87 -4.86 0.24
N TRP A 29 13.71 -4.80 -0.40
CA TRP A 29 13.30 -5.91 -1.26
C TRP A 29 14.30 -6.08 -2.40
N THR A 30 14.76 -7.32 -2.53
CA THR A 30 15.62 -7.80 -3.58
C THR A 30 14.76 -8.36 -4.71
N GLU A 31 15.40 -8.65 -5.84
CA GLU A 31 14.76 -9.28 -6.99
C GLU A 31 13.94 -10.53 -6.59
N GLN A 32 14.43 -11.35 -5.67
CA GLN A 32 13.72 -12.55 -5.23
C GLN A 32 12.36 -12.21 -4.62
N GLN A 33 12.30 -11.25 -3.69
CA GLN A 33 11.04 -10.88 -3.03
C GLN A 33 10.05 -10.25 -4.00
N VAL A 34 10.54 -9.50 -5.00
CA VAL A 34 9.70 -8.95 -6.07
C VAL A 34 9.14 -10.08 -6.95
N ARG A 35 9.98 -11.07 -7.29
CA ARG A 35 9.55 -12.25 -8.06
C ARG A 35 8.52 -13.07 -7.30
N ASP A 36 8.72 -13.27 -5.99
CA ASP A 36 7.78 -13.99 -5.14
C ASP A 36 6.42 -13.29 -5.11
N LEU A 37 6.40 -11.95 -4.93
CA LEU A 37 5.16 -11.15 -4.99
C LEU A 37 4.44 -11.31 -6.34
N LEU A 38 5.18 -11.20 -7.45
CA LEU A 38 4.62 -11.33 -8.78
C LEU A 38 4.09 -12.75 -9.05
N GLN A 39 4.80 -13.77 -8.56
CA GLN A 39 4.38 -15.15 -8.69
C GLN A 39 3.09 -15.41 -7.89
N ASP A 40 2.98 -14.88 -6.68
CA ASP A 40 1.75 -14.98 -5.88
C ASP A 40 0.54 -14.35 -6.61
N ILE A 41 0.74 -13.18 -7.23
CA ILE A 41 -0.29 -12.51 -8.03
C ILE A 41 -0.64 -13.37 -9.26
N LEU A 42 0.36 -13.87 -9.98
CA LEU A 42 0.18 -14.69 -11.17
C LEU A 42 -0.59 -15.98 -10.84
N ASP A 43 -0.16 -16.70 -9.82
CA ASP A 43 -0.77 -17.95 -9.36
C ASP A 43 -2.24 -17.74 -8.98
N PHE A 44 -2.56 -16.61 -8.36
CA PHE A 44 -3.95 -16.24 -8.12
C PHE A 44 -4.71 -15.98 -9.44
N THR A 45 -4.12 -15.33 -10.44
CA THR A 45 -4.80 -15.07 -11.72
C THR A 45 -5.02 -16.32 -12.56
N THR A 46 -4.16 -17.33 -12.47
CA THR A 46 -4.18 -18.52 -13.35
C THR A 46 -4.97 -19.71 -12.81
N LYS A 47 -5.30 -19.74 -11.51
CA LYS A 47 -6.14 -20.80 -10.93
C LYS A 47 -7.58 -20.67 -11.42
N ASP A 48 -8.23 -21.81 -11.67
CA ASP A 48 -9.68 -21.87 -11.87
C ASP A 48 -10.36 -21.34 -10.60
N LYS A 49 -10.89 -20.12 -10.68
CA LYS A 49 -11.49 -19.44 -9.51
C LYS A 49 -12.91 -19.93 -9.32
N GLU A 50 -13.25 -20.29 -8.08
CA GLU A 50 -14.65 -20.38 -7.70
C GLU A 50 -15.26 -18.96 -7.68
N LYS A 51 -16.57 -18.85 -7.99
CA LYS A 51 -17.27 -17.57 -7.93
C LYS A 51 -17.18 -16.99 -6.52
N GLY A 52 -16.41 -15.92 -6.35
CA GLY A 52 -16.27 -15.21 -5.06
C GLY A 52 -14.90 -15.34 -4.39
N GLU A 53 -13.96 -16.11 -4.96
CA GLU A 53 -12.60 -16.14 -4.44
C GLU A 53 -11.85 -14.83 -4.70
N PHE A 54 -11.27 -14.26 -3.63
CA PHE A 54 -10.36 -13.13 -3.71
C PHE A 54 -9.07 -13.43 -2.94
N TYR A 55 -7.95 -12.91 -3.44
CA TYR A 55 -6.64 -13.02 -2.80
C TYR A 55 -6.26 -11.70 -2.16
N CYS A 56 -5.71 -11.78 -0.95
CA CYS A 56 -5.26 -10.62 -0.19
C CYS A 56 -3.73 -10.67 -0.06
N LEU A 57 -3.04 -9.64 -0.58
CA LEU A 57 -1.56 -9.49 -0.56
C LEU A 57 -1.01 -9.12 0.83
N GLN A 58 -1.70 -9.54 1.89
CA GLN A 58 -1.52 -9.14 3.29
C GLN A 58 -1.96 -7.70 3.59
N PRO A 59 -2.43 -7.41 4.81
CA PRO A 59 -2.84 -6.07 5.19
C PRO A 59 -1.67 -5.07 5.14
N ILE A 60 -2.01 -3.80 4.92
CA ILE A 60 -1.12 -2.65 5.09
C ILE A 60 -1.64 -1.90 6.31
N VAL A 61 -0.77 -1.64 7.29
CA VAL A 61 -1.16 -0.94 8.51
C VAL A 61 -0.83 0.53 8.34
N ILE A 62 -1.84 1.38 8.50
CA ILE A 62 -1.74 2.83 8.28
C ILE A 62 -2.39 3.61 9.43
N LYS A 63 -1.97 4.86 9.59
CA LYS A 63 -2.60 5.86 10.47
C LYS A 63 -2.91 7.11 9.65
N CYS A 64 -4.09 7.71 9.79
CA CYS A 64 -4.37 9.02 9.20
C CYS A 64 -3.38 10.06 9.75
N CYS A 65 -2.73 10.81 8.87
CA CYS A 65 -1.86 11.91 9.26
C CYS A 65 -2.68 13.05 9.87
N GLU A 66 -2.11 13.68 10.89
CA GLU A 66 -2.65 14.89 11.47
C GLU A 66 -2.24 16.10 10.60
N GLU A 67 -3.00 17.19 10.67
CA GLU A 67 -2.70 18.40 9.88
C GLU A 67 -1.27 18.92 10.14
N GLU A 68 -0.77 18.78 11.36
CA GLU A 68 0.58 19.18 11.74
C GLU A 68 1.63 18.38 10.98
N THR A 69 1.47 17.05 10.87
CA THR A 69 2.36 16.18 10.08
C THR A 69 2.36 16.57 8.61
N ILE A 70 1.18 16.82 8.03
CA ILE A 70 1.03 17.23 6.63
C ILE A 70 1.79 18.55 6.38
N LYS A 71 1.61 19.54 7.25
CA LYS A 71 2.28 20.85 7.15
C LYS A 71 3.79 20.72 7.37
N GLN A 72 4.23 19.99 8.39
CA GLN A 72 5.63 19.81 8.74
C GLN A 72 6.43 19.14 7.61
N HIS A 73 5.81 18.18 6.92
CA HIS A 73 6.43 17.45 5.82
C HIS A 73 6.13 18.03 4.43
N ASN A 74 5.46 19.18 4.36
CA ASN A 74 5.03 19.83 3.12
C ASN A 74 4.28 18.88 2.17
N LEU A 75 3.42 18.04 2.73
CA LEU A 75 2.63 17.06 1.98
C LEU A 75 1.45 17.77 1.33
N SER A 76 1.37 17.71 0.00
CA SER A 76 0.30 18.31 -0.78
C SER A 76 0.00 17.44 -1.99
N SER A 77 -1.28 17.09 -2.15
CA SER A 77 -1.78 16.28 -3.27
C SER A 77 -3.12 16.80 -3.75
N ASN A 78 -3.41 16.61 -5.03
CA ASN A 78 -4.71 16.84 -5.64
C ASN A 78 -5.63 15.61 -5.57
N LEU A 79 -5.16 14.52 -4.98
CA LEU A 79 -5.90 13.28 -4.77
C LEU A 79 -6.48 13.23 -3.35
N ASP A 80 -7.61 12.52 -3.20
CA ASP A 80 -8.22 12.16 -1.92
C ASP A 80 -8.44 13.35 -0.96
N ASP A 81 -8.85 14.51 -1.49
CA ASP A 81 -9.04 15.73 -0.69
C ASP A 81 -7.81 16.12 0.17
N ASN A 82 -6.61 15.77 -0.29
CA ASN A 82 -5.35 15.94 0.43
C ASN A 82 -5.32 15.20 1.79
N ILE A 83 -6.04 14.10 1.92
CA ILE A 83 -5.94 13.18 3.05
C ILE A 83 -4.67 12.34 2.87
N TRP A 84 -3.88 12.22 3.95
CA TRP A 84 -2.63 11.47 3.96
C TRP A 84 -2.65 10.36 5.01
N TYR A 85 -2.01 9.25 4.67
CA TYR A 85 -1.89 8.08 5.53
C TYR A 85 -0.42 7.77 5.80
N GLU A 86 -0.02 7.81 7.08
CA GLU A 86 1.27 7.34 7.54
C GLU A 86 1.30 5.82 7.51
N VAL A 87 2.29 5.26 6.80
CA VAL A 87 2.47 3.82 6.70
C VAL A 87 3.21 3.31 7.95
N ILE A 88 2.57 2.42 8.70
CA ILE A 88 3.15 1.78 9.89
C ILE A 88 3.78 0.43 9.53
N ASP A 89 3.09 -0.38 8.74
CA ASP A 89 3.59 -1.66 8.23
C ASP A 89 3.16 -1.91 6.78
N GLY A 90 3.94 -2.71 6.06
CA GLY A 90 3.71 -3.02 4.65
C GLY A 90 4.40 -2.09 3.66
N GLN A 91 5.28 -1.19 4.12
CA GLN A 91 5.98 -0.23 3.26
C GLN A 91 6.66 -0.85 2.03
N GLN A 92 7.34 -1.99 2.17
CA GLN A 92 8.07 -2.63 1.06
C GLN A 92 7.08 -3.17 0.00
N ARG A 93 5.95 -3.74 0.42
CA ARG A 93 4.88 -4.21 -0.47
C ARG A 93 4.25 -3.02 -1.20
N LEU A 94 3.87 -1.98 -0.45
CA LEU A 94 3.24 -0.78 -0.99
C LEU A 94 4.16 -0.09 -2.02
N THR A 95 5.43 0.13 -1.69
CA THR A 95 6.40 0.73 -2.61
C THR A 95 6.59 -0.12 -3.87
N THR A 96 6.68 -1.45 -3.73
CA THR A 96 6.85 -2.33 -4.90
C THR A 96 5.63 -2.28 -5.82
N ILE A 97 4.42 -2.33 -5.25
CA ILE A 97 3.17 -2.20 -6.00
C ILE A 97 3.11 -0.85 -6.72
N HIS A 98 3.49 0.23 -6.05
CA HIS A 98 3.56 1.56 -6.66
C HIS A 98 4.51 1.59 -7.86
N ILE A 99 5.72 1.02 -7.73
CA ILE A 99 6.70 0.95 -8.82
C ILE A 99 6.20 0.12 -10.01
N ILE A 100 5.45 -0.96 -9.76
CA ILE A 100 4.91 -1.81 -10.84
C ILE A 100 3.81 -1.08 -11.63
N LEU A 101 3.06 -0.19 -10.99
CA LEU A 101 1.89 0.49 -11.56
C LEU A 101 2.16 1.92 -12.05
N SER A 102 3.32 2.48 -11.71
CA SER A 102 3.78 3.80 -12.16
C SER A 102 4.18 3.80 -13.63
#